data_AF-A0A2N9LPS0-F1
#
_entry.id   AF-A0A2N9LPS0-F1
#
_cell.length_a   1.000
_cell.length_b   1.000
_cell.length_c   1.000
_cell.angle_alpha   90.00
_cell.angle_beta   90.00
_cell.angle_gamma   90.00
#
_symmetry.space_group_name_H-M   'P 1'
#
loop_
_entity.id
_entity.type
_entity.pdbx_description
1 polymer ?
#
loop_
_entity_poly.entity_id
_entity_poly.type
_entity_poly.pdbx_seq_one_letter_code
_entity_poly.pdbx_strand_id
1 'polypeptide(L)'
;MSLYEGRIHRRMERNMKMLKELQVERQAALEKVVEEATVLAQYAASQGEAYHPERDFPPEALPPQFGFSLSEIARMVTHNRRLADAKKHFAAAKQPLRKAA
;
A
#
# COMPACT_ATOMS: atom_id res chain seq x y z
N MET A 1 42.82 8.02 11.31
CA MET A 1 41.89 8.55 10.29
C MET A 1 42.14 10.04 10.13
N SER A 2 42.27 10.50 8.89
CA SER A 2 42.40 11.92 8.56
C SER A 2 41.14 12.68 8.97
N LEU A 3 41.26 13.95 9.38
CA LEU A 3 40.11 14.81 9.76
C LEU A 3 39.04 14.86 8.66
N TYR A 4 39.45 14.75 7.40
CA TYR A 4 38.55 14.72 6.25
C TYR A 4 37.72 13.43 6.18
N GLU A 5 38.32 12.28 6.47
CA GLU A 5 37.64 10.97 6.46
C GLU A 5 36.51 10.94 7.51
N GLY A 6 36.76 11.49 8.70
CA GLY A 6 35.75 11.58 9.76
C GLY A 6 34.57 12.49 9.40
N ARG A 7 34.83 13.62 8.71
CA ARG A 7 33.76 14.52 8.24
C ARG A 7 32.92 13.87 7.14
N ILE A 8 33.55 13.14 6.22
CA ILE A 8 32.86 12.40 5.15
C ILE A 8 31.96 11.33 5.74
N HIS A 9 32.46 10.50 6.67
CA HIS A 9 31.67 9.46 7.33
C HIS A 9 30.43 10.02 8.05
N ARG A 10 30.59 11.07 8.87
CA ARG A 10 29.45 11.69 9.56
C ARG A 10 28.43 12.31 8.62
N ARG A 11 28.86 12.82 7.45
CA ARG A 11 27.92 13.32 6.43
C ARG A 11 27.19 12.16 5.76
N MET A 12 27.90 11.08 5.43
CA MET A 12 27.33 9.88 4.85
C MET A 12 26.29 9.24 5.79
N GLU A 13 26.60 9.09 7.07
CA GLU A 13 25.70 8.56 8.09
C GLU A 13 24.41 9.38 8.20
N ARG A 14 24.53 10.71 8.25
CA ARG A 14 23.37 11.62 8.29
C ARG A 14 22.52 11.50 7.03
N ASN A 15 23.15 11.53 5.85
CA ASN A 15 22.44 11.37 4.58
C ASN A 15 21.73 10.02 4.52
N MET A 16 22.39 8.95 4.96
CA MET A 16 21.81 7.61 4.99
C MET A 16 20.59 7.53 5.93
N LYS A 17 20.67 8.19 7.09
CA LYS A 17 19.54 8.29 8.01
C LYS A 17 18.35 9.01 7.37
N MET A 18 18.58 10.17 6.78
CA MET A 18 17.53 10.94 6.09
C MET A 18 16.90 10.16 4.94
N LEU A 19 17.71 9.42 4.16
CA LEU A 19 17.19 8.60 3.06
C LEU A 19 16.29 7.47 3.56
N LYS A 20 16.66 6.81 4.67
CA LYS A 20 15.82 5.76 5.28
C LYS A 20 14.51 6.34 5.81
N GLU A 21 14.56 7.51 6.45
CA GLU A 21 13.35 8.20 6.93
C GLU A 21 12.41 8.52 5.76
N LEU A 22 12.93 9.10 4.67
CA LEU A 22 12.14 9.37 3.46
C LEU A 22 11.57 8.09 2.82
N GLN A 23 12.29 6.97 2.87
CA GLN A 23 11.78 5.68 2.37
C GLN A 23 10.64 5.15 3.23
N VAL A 24 10.73 5.28 4.56
CA VAL A 24 9.64 4.89 5.47
C VAL A 24 8.41 5.76 5.23
N GLU A 25 8.60 7.07 5.10
CA GLU A 25 7.49 8.00 4.79
C GLU A 25 6.83 7.68 3.45
N ARG A 26 7.63 7.35 2.41
CA ARG A 26 7.14 6.89 1.10
C ARG A 26 6.28 5.65 1.22
N GLN A 27 6.78 4.65 1.94
CA GLN A 27 6.09 3.38 2.12
C GLN A 27 4.77 3.57 2.87
N ALA A 28 4.79 4.34 3.96
CA ALA A 28 3.59 4.64 4.74
C ALA A 28 2.56 5.44 3.92
N ALA A 29 2.99 6.37 3.07
CA ALA A 29 2.11 7.11 2.18
C ALA A 29 1.46 6.18 1.13
N LEU A 30 2.23 5.27 0.53
CA LEU A 30 1.72 4.29 -0.42
C LEU A 30 0.70 3.36 0.24
N GLU A 31 1.00 2.86 1.44
CA GLU A 31 0.12 1.97 2.19
C GLU A 31 -1.25 2.61 2.44
N LYS A 32 -1.28 3.87 2.90
CA LYS A 32 -2.52 4.62 3.10
C LYS A 32 -3.33 4.76 1.81
N VAL A 33 -2.68 5.15 0.72
CA VAL A 33 -3.33 5.30 -0.60
C VAL A 33 -3.92 3.96 -1.06
N VAL A 34 -3.19 2.86 -0.88
CA VAL A 34 -3.67 1.52 -1.23
C VAL A 34 -4.83 1.09 -0.35
N GLU A 35 -4.80 1.39 0.96
CA GLU A 35 -5.92 1.11 1.87
C GLU A 35 -7.18 1.84 1.42
N GLU A 36 -7.11 3.15 1.19
CA GLU A 36 -8.23 3.96 0.68
C GLU A 36 -8.75 3.41 -0.65
N ALA A 37 -7.84 3.12 -1.60
CA ALA A 37 -8.18 2.54 -2.90
C ALA A 37 -8.86 1.17 -2.77
N THR A 38 -8.44 0.34 -1.81
CA THR A 38 -9.10 -0.96 -1.57
C THR A 38 -10.52 -0.80 -1.06
N VAL A 39 -10.77 0.17 -0.17
CA VAL A 39 -12.11 0.46 0.36
C VAL A 39 -13.02 0.97 -0.76
N LEU A 40 -12.54 1.92 -1.57
CA LEU A 40 -13.29 2.44 -2.72
C LEU A 40 -13.59 1.33 -3.74
N ALA A 41 -12.63 0.45 -4.01
CA ALA A 41 -12.86 -0.68 -4.91
C ALA A 41 -13.88 -1.68 -4.37
N GLN A 42 -13.89 -1.93 -3.06
CA GLN A 42 -14.91 -2.75 -2.40
C GLN A 42 -16.29 -2.11 -2.48
N TYR A 43 -16.38 -0.79 -2.25
CA TYR A 43 -17.61 -0.05 -2.38
C TYR A 43 -18.16 -0.08 -3.81
N ALA A 44 -17.34 0.21 -4.81
CA ALA A 44 -17.73 0.14 -6.23
C ALA A 44 -18.32 -1.23 -6.58
N ALA A 45 -17.66 -2.32 -6.16
CA ALA A 45 -18.20 -3.65 -6.40
C ALA A 45 -19.50 -3.94 -5.64
N SER A 46 -19.71 -3.37 -4.45
CA SER A 46 -20.99 -3.49 -3.75
C SER A 46 -22.14 -2.80 -4.49
N GLN A 47 -21.82 -1.77 -5.29
CA GLN A 47 -22.76 -1.07 -6.16
C GLN A 47 -22.87 -1.71 -7.56
N GLY A 48 -22.12 -2.78 -7.84
CA GLY A 48 -22.05 -3.39 -9.17
C GLY A 48 -21.23 -2.60 -10.19
N GLU A 49 -20.46 -1.61 -9.75
CA GLU A 49 -19.62 -0.76 -10.60
C GLU A 49 -18.16 -1.25 -10.67
N ALA A 50 -17.49 -0.91 -11.76
CA ALA A 50 -16.06 -1.12 -11.91
C ALA A 50 -15.27 -0.02 -11.18
N TYR A 51 -14.17 -0.41 -10.53
CA TYR A 51 -13.28 0.53 -9.85
C TYR A 51 -12.32 1.20 -10.87
N HIS A 52 -12.28 2.54 -10.88
CA HIS A 52 -11.48 3.33 -11.80
C HIS A 52 -10.52 4.25 -11.05
N PRO A 53 -9.24 3.88 -10.89
CA PRO A 53 -8.28 4.64 -10.09
C PRO A 53 -8.04 6.06 -10.62
N GLU A 54 -8.20 6.31 -11.92
CA GLU A 54 -8.04 7.64 -12.53
C GLU A 54 -9.13 8.63 -12.11
N ARG A 55 -10.31 8.13 -11.72
CA ARG A 55 -11.42 8.96 -11.24
C ARG A 55 -11.24 9.31 -9.77
N ASP A 56 -10.78 8.33 -9.00
CA ASP A 56 -10.74 8.41 -7.54
C ASP A 56 -9.44 9.04 -7.00
N PHE A 57 -8.37 9.02 -7.81
CA PHE A 57 -7.08 9.61 -7.47
C PHE A 57 -6.66 10.64 -8.54
N PRO A 58 -7.22 11.87 -8.50
CA PRO A 58 -6.70 12.95 -9.31
C PRO A 58 -5.25 13.30 -8.86
N PRO A 59 -4.43 13.88 -9.73
CA PRO A 59 -3.02 14.19 -9.43
C PRO A 59 -2.84 15.01 -8.15
N GLU A 60 -3.81 15.85 -7.79
CA GLU A 60 -3.81 16.69 -6.60
C GLU A 60 -4.11 15.93 -5.31
N ALA A 61 -4.76 14.76 -5.39
CA ALA A 61 -5.08 13.93 -4.23
C ALA A 61 -3.91 13.05 -3.78
N LEU A 62 -2.92 12.84 -4.66
CA LEU A 62 -1.72 12.08 -4.32
C LEU A 62 -0.66 13.02 -3.70
N PRO A 63 0.12 12.54 -2.71
CA PRO A 63 1.22 13.31 -2.16
C PRO A 63 2.18 13.76 -3.29
N PRO A 64 2.36 15.07 -3.52
CA PRO A 64 3.11 15.58 -4.69
C PRO A 64 4.59 15.19 -4.66
N GLN A 65 5.09 14.89 -3.47
CA GLN A 65 6.45 14.44 -3.23
C GLN A 65 6.73 13.00 -3.66
N PHE A 66 5.69 12.20 -3.92
CA PHE A 66 5.80 10.78 -4.29
C PHE A 66 4.96 10.48 -5.54
N GLY A 67 5.63 10.33 -6.68
CA GLY A 67 5.00 10.00 -7.97
C GLY A 67 4.55 8.54 -8.05
N PHE A 68 3.46 8.20 -7.36
CA PHE A 68 2.89 6.85 -7.39
C PHE A 68 2.25 6.56 -8.75
N SER A 69 2.47 5.36 -9.28
CA SER A 69 1.83 4.90 -10.50
C SER A 69 0.42 4.39 -10.18
N LEU A 70 -0.60 4.97 -10.81
CA LEU A 70 -2.00 4.50 -10.68
C LEU A 70 -2.13 3.01 -11.04
N SER A 71 -1.36 2.54 -12.02
CA SER A 71 -1.35 1.12 -12.42
C SER A 71 -0.78 0.20 -11.33
N GLU A 72 0.16 0.69 -10.52
CA GLU A 72 0.72 -0.06 -9.40
C GLU A 72 -0.28 -0.14 -8.25
N ILE A 73 -0.94 0.98 -7.92
CA ILE A 73 -2.04 1.01 -6.95
C ILE A 73 -3.14 0.02 -7.36
N ALA A 74 -3.55 0.01 -8.63
CA ALA A 74 -4.56 -0.92 -9.14
C ALA A 74 -4.16 -2.40 -8.99
N ARG A 75 -2.88 -2.72 -9.23
CA ARG A 75 -2.33 -4.07 -9.02
C ARG A 75 -2.37 -4.47 -7.55
N MET A 76 -1.96 -3.57 -6.65
CA MET A 76 -1.98 -3.81 -5.20
C MET A 76 -3.40 -4.00 -4.67
N VAL A 77 -4.35 -3.17 -5.12
CA VAL A 77 -5.77 -3.32 -4.79
C VAL A 77 -6.29 -4.69 -5.23
N THR A 78 -5.99 -5.08 -6.47
CA THR A 78 -6.38 -6.39 -7.02
C THR A 78 -5.79 -7.54 -6.20
N HIS A 79 -4.50 -7.45 -5.85
CA HIS A 79 -3.83 -8.41 -5.00
C HIS A 79 -4.52 -8.53 -3.63
N ASN A 80 -4.80 -7.40 -2.98
CA ASN A 80 -5.42 -7.36 -1.66
C ASN A 80 -6.84 -7.94 -1.66
N ARG A 81 -7.62 -7.70 -2.73
CA ARG A 81 -8.94 -8.34 -2.91
C ARG A 81 -8.81 -9.85 -3.00
N ARG A 82 -7.94 -10.37 -3.88
CA ARG A 82 -7.71 -11.82 -4.02
C ARG A 82 -7.26 -12.44 -2.71
N LEU A 83 -6.40 -11.77 -1.96
CA LEU A 83 -5.90 -12.22 -0.67
C LEU A 83 -7.03 -12.26 0.37
N ALA A 84 -7.90 -11.24 0.41
CA ALA A 84 -9.07 -11.21 1.26
C ALA A 84 -10.07 -12.34 0.92
N ASP A 85 -10.31 -12.57 -0.36
CA ASP A 85 -11.19 -13.64 -0.84
C ASP A 85 -10.62 -15.02 -0.48
N ALA A 86 -9.32 -15.24 -0.71
CA ALA A 86 -8.63 -16.46 -0.29
C ALA A 86 -8.78 -16.70 1.22
N LYS A 87 -8.55 -15.66 2.05
CA LYS A 87 -8.75 -15.76 3.52
C LYS A 87 -10.18 -16.15 3.88
N LYS A 88 -11.20 -15.59 3.21
CA LYS A 88 -12.61 -15.97 3.42
C LYS A 88 -12.87 -17.42 3.05
N HIS A 89 -12.37 -17.88 1.91
CA HIS A 89 -12.53 -19.28 1.48
C HIS A 89 -11.92 -20.26 2.49
N PHE A 90 -10.70 -20.01 2.96
CA PHE A 90 -10.06 -20.86 3.97
C PHE A 90 -10.72 -20.78 5.35
N ALA A 91 -11.32 -19.64 5.72
CA ALA A 91 -12.08 -19.51 6.95
C ALA A 91 -13.43 -20.27 6.88
N ALA A 92 -14.13 -20.21 5.75
CA ALA A 92 -15.37 -20.95 5.52
C ALA A 92 -15.16 -22.47 5.57
N ALA A 93 -14.04 -22.96 5.03
CA ALA A 93 -13.68 -24.39 5.06
C ALA A 93 -13.47 -24.95 6.49
N LYS A 94 -13.26 -24.09 7.50
CA LYS A 94 -13.05 -24.49 8.90
C LYS A 94 -14.34 -24.55 9.72
N GLN A 95 -15.49 -24.17 9.17
CA GLN A 95 -16.77 -24.29 9.88
C GLN A 95 -17.15 -25.78 9.97
N PRO A 96 -17.23 -26.37 11.18
CA PRO A 96 -17.65 -27.76 11.31
C PRO A 96 -19.11 -27.90 10.88
N LEU A 97 -19.39 -28.85 9.99
CA LEU A 97 -20.74 -29.28 9.65
C LEU A 97 -21.49 -29.56 10.96
N ARG A 98 -22.50 -28.75 11.28
CA ARG A 98 -23.35 -29.00 12.44
C ARG A 98 -24.00 -30.36 12.27
N LYS A 99 -23.58 -31.35 13.06
CA LYS A 99 -24.28 -32.64 13.15
C LYS A 99 -25.66 -32.36 13.75
N ALA A 100 -26.70 -32.57 12.96
CA ALA A 100 -28.05 -32.73 13.45
C ALA A 100 -28.25 -34.22 13.80
N ALA A 101 -28.40 -34.52 15.09
CA ALA A 101 -29.09 -35.70 15.64
C ALA A 101 -29.21 -35.52 17.16
#